data_AF-A0AB37UUC8-F1
#
_entry.id   AF-A0AB37UUC8-F1
#
_cell.length_a   1.000
_cell.length_b   1.000
_cell.length_c   1.000
_cell.angle_alpha   90.00
_cell.angle_beta   90.00
_cell.angle_gamma   90.00
#
_symmetry.space_group_name_H-M   'P 1'
#
loop_
_entity.id
_entity.type
_entity.pdbx_description
1 polymer ?
#
loop_
_entity_poly.entity_id
_entity_poly.type
_entity_poly.pdbx_seq_one_letter_code
_entity_poly.pdbx_strand_id
1 'polypeptide(L)'
;MLLRKQNRDALNRYLSWCKEQGEEVSSDRPLILSHHATRKGERLSYHGIYFAIEKIGELAAFPQLHPHSFRHTYSTELLLMDVDPTYARKQTQHQSEKAFRRYTLRGEQSSAIAAYYRAVGEESDAQILE
;
A
#
# COMPACT_ATOMS: atom_id res chain seq x y z
N MET A 1 -5.45 12.51 4.78
CA MET A 1 -5.23 11.17 4.19
C MET A 1 -6.41 10.31 4.61
N LEU A 2 -7.21 9.84 3.66
CA LEU A 2 -8.34 8.96 3.98
C LEU A 2 -7.83 7.52 3.99
N LEU A 3 -7.90 6.85 5.13
CA LEU A 3 -7.64 5.42 5.23
C LEU A 3 -8.89 4.66 4.79
N ARG A 4 -8.74 3.61 3.96
CA ARG A 4 -9.84 2.69 3.66
C ARG A 4 -10.29 1.97 4.94
N LYS A 5 -11.53 1.47 4.93
CA LYS A 5 -12.09 0.72 6.08
C LYS A 5 -11.13 -0.39 6.55
N GLN A 6 -10.65 -1.23 5.62
CA GLN A 6 -9.74 -2.33 5.92
C GLN A 6 -8.44 -1.85 6.62
N ASN A 7 -7.89 -0.70 6.21
CA ASN A 7 -6.68 -0.15 6.82
C ASN A 7 -6.95 0.35 8.25
N ARG A 8 -8.13 0.95 8.48
CA ARG A 8 -8.56 1.35 9.83
C ARG A 8 -8.79 0.13 10.71
N ASP A 9 -9.38 -0.93 10.16
CA ASP A 9 -9.63 -2.18 10.90
C ASP A 9 -8.31 -2.86 11.28
N ALA A 10 -7.34 -2.91 10.37
CA ALA A 10 -5.99 -3.44 10.64
C ALA A 10 -5.27 -2.61 11.71
N LEU A 11 -5.33 -1.28 11.61
CA LEU A 11 -4.76 -0.37 12.61
C LEU A 11 -5.39 -0.57 13.99
N ASN A 12 -6.72 -0.64 14.07
CA ASN A 12 -7.43 -0.86 15.32
C ASN A 12 -7.09 -2.21 15.96
N ARG A 13 -6.91 -3.26 15.14
CA ARG A 13 -6.46 -4.58 15.62
C ARG A 13 -5.06 -4.49 16.22
N TYR A 14 -4.13 -3.83 15.53
CA TYR A 14 -2.78 -3.62 16.04
C TYR A 14 -2.78 -2.84 17.37
N LEU A 15 -3.52 -1.73 17.46
CA LEU A 15 -3.60 -0.93 18.69
C LEU A 15 -4.26 -1.70 19.85
N SER A 16 -5.22 -2.57 19.57
CA SER A 16 -5.83 -3.44 20.58
C SER A 16 -4.82 -4.46 21.10
N TRP A 17 -4.06 -5.08 20.19
CA TRP A 17 -2.98 -6.00 20.55
C TRP A 17 -1.90 -5.31 21.40
N CYS A 18 -1.47 -4.10 21.07
CA CYS A 18 -0.54 -3.32 21.90
C CYS A 18 -1.06 -3.16 23.34
N LYS A 19 -2.33 -2.78 23.50
CA LYS A 19 -2.95 -2.64 24.83
C LYS A 19 -2.97 -3.97 25.60
N GLU A 20 -3.26 -5.09 24.92
CA GLU A 20 -3.23 -6.43 25.52
C GLU A 20 -1.83 -6.84 25.98
N GLN A 21 -0.78 -6.37 25.28
CA GLN A 21 0.61 -6.56 25.68
C GLN A 21 1.07 -5.61 26.81
N GLY A 22 0.17 -4.75 27.31
CA GLY A 22 0.50 -3.74 28.31
C GLY A 22 1.28 -2.54 27.77
N GLU A 23 1.29 -2.35 26.44
CA GLU A 23 1.95 -1.21 25.81
C GLU A 23 1.05 0.03 25.86
N GLU A 24 1.66 1.18 26.14
CA GLU A 24 0.97 2.45 26.20
C GLU A 24 0.70 2.99 24.79
N VAL A 25 -0.59 3.20 24.49
CA VAL A 25 -1.05 3.79 23.22
C VAL A 25 -1.54 5.22 23.49
N SER A 26 -0.74 6.20 23.10
CA SER A 26 -1.04 7.62 23.23
C SER A 26 -0.59 8.40 22.00
N SER A 27 -1.11 9.63 21.83
CA SER A 27 -0.87 10.45 20.64
C SER A 27 0.56 11.01 20.53
N ASP A 28 1.29 11.04 21.64
CA ASP A 28 2.67 11.52 21.73
C ASP A 28 3.71 10.40 21.57
N ARG A 29 3.27 9.14 21.44
CA ARG A 29 4.13 7.99 21.25
C ARG A 29 4.20 7.54 19.78
N PRO A 30 5.31 6.90 19.36
CA PRO A 30 5.40 6.35 18.01
C PRO A 30 4.30 5.32 17.77
N LEU A 31 3.62 5.43 16.62
CA LEU A 31 2.53 4.53 16.28
C LEU A 31 3.00 3.07 16.15
N ILE A 32 4.15 2.83 15.55
CA ILE A 32 4.71 1.49 15.38
C ILE A 32 5.97 1.35 16.22
N LEU A 33 5.94 0.40 17.14
CA LEU A 33 7.00 0.12 18.09
C LEU A 33 7.92 -1.00 17.60
N SER A 34 9.18 -0.93 18.02
CA SER A 34 10.14 -2.00 17.87
C SER A 34 9.92 -3.05 18.95
N HIS A 35 9.90 -4.32 18.56
CA HIS A 35 9.90 -5.47 19.49
C HIS A 35 11.25 -6.19 19.52
N HIS A 36 12.31 -5.57 18.98
CA HIS A 36 13.66 -6.10 19.04
C HIS A 36 14.17 -6.12 20.49
N ALA A 37 14.90 -7.16 20.88
CA ALA A 37 15.34 -7.39 22.26
C ALA A 37 16.06 -6.19 22.90
N THR A 38 16.87 -5.46 22.12
CA THR A 38 17.66 -4.31 22.62
C THR A 38 17.00 -2.95 22.44
N ARG A 39 15.88 -2.84 21.71
CA ARG A 39 15.20 -1.58 21.39
C ARG A 39 13.69 -1.71 21.56
N LYS A 40 13.26 -2.49 22.56
CA LYS A 40 11.85 -2.79 22.76
C LYS A 40 11.12 -1.51 23.19
N GLY A 41 10.00 -1.22 22.55
CA GLY A 41 9.16 -0.04 22.85
C GLY A 41 9.67 1.29 22.29
N GLU A 42 10.82 1.29 21.60
CA GLU A 42 11.27 2.44 20.81
C GLU A 42 10.51 2.53 19.48
N ARG A 43 10.61 3.68 18.80
CA ARG A 43 10.10 3.83 17.43
C ARG A 43 10.74 2.80 16.50
N LEU A 44 9.93 2.06 15.74
CA LEU A 44 10.44 1.18 14.72
C LEU A 44 11.25 1.98 13.67
N SER A 45 12.50 1.58 13.45
CA SER A 45 13.40 2.26 12.53
C SER A 45 13.07 1.92 11.08
N TYR A 46 13.57 2.73 10.14
CA TYR A 46 13.43 2.43 8.71
C TYR A 46 14.04 1.07 8.34
N HIS A 47 15.21 0.76 8.90
CA HIS A 47 15.84 -0.54 8.73
C HIS A 47 15.00 -1.68 9.33
N GLY A 48 14.38 -1.45 10.50
CA GLY A 48 13.46 -2.41 11.12
C GLY A 48 12.23 -2.69 10.26
N ILE A 49 11.66 -1.68 9.59
CA ILE A 49 10.58 -1.86 8.61
C ILE A 49 11.07 -2.71 7.44
N TYR A 50 12.24 -2.39 6.88
CA TYR A 50 12.84 -3.14 5.78
C TYR A 50 13.00 -4.62 6.14
N PHE A 51 13.66 -4.90 7.27
CA PHE A 51 13.87 -6.24 7.78
C PHE A 51 12.56 -7.00 7.99
N ALA A 52 11.56 -6.38 8.64
CA ALA A 52 10.28 -7.03 8.90
C ALA A 52 9.57 -7.41 7.60
N ILE A 53 9.58 -6.52 6.61
CA ILE A 53 8.95 -6.77 5.30
C ILE A 53 9.69 -7.87 4.54
N GLU A 54 11.02 -7.84 4.48
CA GLU A 54 11.82 -8.88 3.81
C GLU A 54 11.57 -10.25 4.47
N LYS A 55 11.51 -10.31 5.81
CA LYS A 55 11.19 -11.55 6.52
C LYS A 55 9.77 -12.06 6.27
N ILE A 56 8.78 -11.18 6.19
CA ILE A 56 7.43 -11.56 5.75
C ILE A 56 7.48 -12.14 4.33
N GLY A 57 8.25 -11.53 3.44
CA GLY A 57 8.47 -12.02 2.08
C GLY A 57 9.09 -13.42 2.05
N GLU A 58 10.17 -13.63 2.78
CA GLU A 58 10.81 -14.96 2.93
C GLU A 58 9.81 -16.02 3.41
N LEU A 59 9.07 -15.73 4.49
CA LEU A 59 8.07 -16.66 5.05
C LEU A 59 6.91 -16.96 4.09
N ALA A 60 6.57 -15.99 3.24
CA ALA A 60 5.54 -16.14 2.21
C ALA A 60 6.09 -16.69 0.87
N ALA A 61 7.35 -17.16 0.83
CA ALA A 61 8.02 -17.63 -0.39
C ALA A 61 8.09 -16.57 -1.51
N PHE A 62 8.16 -15.29 -1.14
CA PHE A 62 8.33 -14.15 -2.04
C PHE A 62 9.58 -13.32 -1.64
N PRO A 63 10.79 -13.84 -1.92
CA PRO A 63 12.05 -13.28 -1.39
C PRO A 63 12.39 -11.90 -1.95
N GLN A 64 11.80 -11.49 -3.07
CA GLN A 64 11.95 -10.15 -3.63
C GLN A 64 11.03 -9.08 -3.00
N LEU A 65 10.34 -9.39 -1.90
CA LEU A 65 9.50 -8.41 -1.21
C LEU A 65 10.35 -7.36 -0.49
N HIS A 66 10.14 -6.09 -0.83
CA HIS A 66 10.73 -4.96 -0.12
C HIS A 66 9.69 -3.85 0.09
N PRO A 67 9.88 -2.91 1.04
CA PRO A 67 8.89 -1.85 1.31
C PRO A 67 8.46 -1.04 0.08
N HIS A 68 9.38 -0.77 -0.85
CA HIS A 68 9.04 -0.06 -2.10
C HIS A 68 8.05 -0.82 -2.98
N SER A 69 7.97 -2.15 -2.91
CA SER A 69 7.01 -2.96 -3.68
C SER A 69 5.58 -2.59 -3.30
N PHE A 70 5.29 -2.43 -2.01
CA PHE A 70 3.97 -1.99 -1.54
C PHE A 70 3.59 -0.62 -2.10
N ARG A 71 4.54 0.32 -2.13
CA ARG A 71 4.30 1.66 -2.68
C ARG A 71 4.02 1.61 -4.19
N HIS A 72 4.69 0.74 -4.92
CA HIS A 72 4.45 0.52 -6.36
C HIS A 72 3.09 -0.12 -6.60
N THR A 73 2.77 -1.20 -5.89
CA THR A 73 1.47 -1.88 -5.97
C THR A 73 0.33 -0.92 -5.66
N TYR A 74 0.41 -0.18 -4.54
CA TYR A 74 -0.62 0.79 -4.18
C TYR A 74 -0.78 1.92 -5.22
N SER A 75 0.31 2.37 -5.84
CA SER A 75 0.25 3.39 -6.89
C SER A 75 -0.49 2.87 -8.13
N THR A 76 -0.19 1.64 -8.55
CA THR A 76 -0.87 0.97 -9.66
C THR A 76 -2.35 0.72 -9.35
N GLU A 77 -2.68 0.27 -8.14
CA GLU A 77 -4.08 0.05 -7.71
C GLU A 77 -4.91 1.32 -7.76
N LEU A 78 -4.36 2.48 -7.37
CA LEU A 78 -5.08 3.75 -7.48
C LEU A 78 -5.44 4.05 -8.94
N LEU A 79 -4.52 3.79 -9.88
CA LEU A 79 -4.72 4.07 -11.29
C LEU A 79 -5.72 3.09 -11.94
N LEU A 80 -5.70 1.82 -11.53
CA LEU A 80 -6.70 0.82 -11.95
C LEU A 80 -8.10 1.12 -11.40
N MET A 81 -8.20 1.92 -10.33
CA MET A 81 -9.48 2.42 -9.80
C MET A 81 -9.90 3.75 -10.43
N ASP A 82 -9.33 4.09 -11.59
CA ASP A 82 -9.54 5.35 -12.32
C ASP A 82 -9.31 6.61 -11.46
N VAL A 83 -8.47 6.53 -10.42
CA VAL A 83 -8.09 7.70 -9.64
C VAL A 83 -7.18 8.58 -10.48
N ASP A 84 -7.48 9.89 -10.53
CA ASP A 84 -6.69 10.88 -11.25
C ASP A 84 -5.16 10.70 -10.96
N PRO A 85 -4.31 10.58 -12.00
CA PRO A 85 -2.89 10.34 -11.83
C PRO A 85 -2.17 11.43 -11.01
N THR A 86 -2.60 12.68 -11.10
CA THR A 86 -2.02 13.77 -10.31
C THR A 86 -2.31 13.59 -8.82
N TYR A 87 -3.55 13.23 -8.49
CA TYR A 87 -3.95 12.89 -7.13
C TYR A 87 -3.24 11.63 -6.62
N ALA A 88 -3.19 10.56 -7.40
CA ALA A 88 -2.52 9.31 -7.03
C ALA A 88 -1.02 9.53 -6.74
N ARG A 89 -0.34 10.33 -7.57
CA ARG A 89 1.06 10.73 -7.36
C ARG A 89 1.25 11.50 -6.06
N LYS A 90 0.35 12.46 -5.77
CA LYS A 90 0.39 13.26 -4.53
C LYS A 90 0.17 12.40 -3.30
N GLN A 91 -0.82 11.50 -3.32
CA GLN A 91 -1.11 10.59 -2.20
C GLN A 91 0.07 9.65 -1.91
N THR A 92 0.73 9.17 -2.95
CA THR A 92 1.87 8.26 -2.84
C THR A 92 3.21 9.01 -2.67
N GLN A 93 3.19 10.34 -2.56
CA GLN A 93 4.36 11.23 -2.39
C GLN A 93 5.47 11.06 -3.44
N HIS A 94 5.12 10.66 -4.67
CA HIS A 94 6.11 10.56 -5.76
C HIS A 94 6.50 11.96 -6.26
N GLN A 95 7.76 12.32 -6.10
CA GLN A 95 8.25 13.64 -6.50
C GLN A 95 8.40 13.75 -8.02
N SER A 96 8.91 12.70 -8.68
CA SER A 96 9.12 12.67 -10.12
C SER A 96 7.89 12.17 -10.85
N GLU A 97 7.28 13.04 -11.65
CA GLU A 97 6.22 12.65 -12.59
C GLU A 97 6.71 11.60 -13.58
N LYS A 98 7.92 11.80 -14.13
CA LYS A 98 8.55 10.85 -15.06
C LYS A 98 8.68 9.45 -14.45
N ALA A 99 9.06 9.35 -13.18
CA ALA A 99 9.14 8.05 -12.49
C ALA A 99 7.77 7.42 -12.24
N PHE A 100 6.74 8.25 -12.00
CA PHE A 100 5.38 7.82 -11.73
C PHE A 100 4.63 7.35 -12.99
N ARG A 101 4.94 7.91 -14.17
CA ARG A 101 4.38 7.46 -15.47
C ARG A 101 4.56 5.96 -15.74
N ARG A 102 5.51 5.30 -15.08
CA ARG A 102 5.66 3.84 -15.17
C ARG A 102 4.42 3.07 -14.68
N TYR A 103 3.62 3.64 -13.78
CA TYR A 103 2.40 3.02 -13.29
C TYR A 103 1.17 3.41 -14.13
N THR A 104 1.23 4.54 -14.85
CA THR A 104 0.08 5.04 -15.63
C THR A 104 -0.20 4.20 -16.85
N LEU A 105 0.81 3.59 -17.47
CA LEU A 105 0.60 2.74 -18.65
C LEU A 105 -0.42 1.62 -18.41
N ARG A 106 -0.36 0.93 -17.26
CA ARG A 106 -1.31 -0.14 -16.92
C ARG A 106 -2.72 0.39 -16.65
N GLY A 107 -2.82 1.50 -15.92
CA GLY A 107 -4.09 2.17 -15.68
C GLY A 107 -4.73 2.63 -16.99
N GLU A 108 -3.98 3.37 -17.81
CA GLU A 108 -4.40 3.87 -19.12
C GLU A 108 -4.86 2.75 -20.06
N GLN A 109 -4.14 1.61 -20.09
CA GLN A 109 -4.55 0.44 -20.87
C GLN A 109 -5.87 -0.15 -20.36
N SER A 110 -6.01 -0.37 -19.05
CA SER A 110 -7.24 -0.91 -18.46
C SER A 110 -8.43 0.04 -18.70
N SER A 111 -8.26 1.35 -18.47
CA SER A 111 -9.29 2.36 -18.75
C SER A 111 -9.64 2.43 -20.24
N ALA A 112 -8.67 2.29 -21.15
CA ALA A 112 -8.91 2.28 -22.59
C ALA A 112 -9.69 1.03 -23.04
N ILE A 113 -9.36 -0.15 -22.50
CA ILE A 113 -10.09 -1.39 -22.75
C ILE A 113 -11.54 -1.25 -22.24
N ALA A 114 -11.73 -0.79 -21.01
CA ALA A 114 -13.05 -0.56 -20.44
C ALA A 114 -13.87 0.46 -21.24
N ALA A 115 -13.24 1.55 -21.72
CA ALA A 115 -13.88 2.56 -22.55
C ALA A 115 -14.31 2.02 -23.93
N TYR A 116 -13.49 1.17 -24.55
CA TYR A 116 -13.82 0.49 -25.81
C TYR A 116 -15.07 -0.38 -25.63
N TYR A 117 -15.06 -1.29 -24.65
CA TYR A 117 -16.18 -2.19 -24.38
C TYR A 117 -17.47 -1.43 -24.03
N ARG A 118 -17.37 -0.32 -23.29
CA ARG A 118 -18.50 0.59 -23.05
C ARG A 118 -19.03 1.21 -24.34
N ALA A 119 -18.16 1.66 -25.24
CA ALA A 119 -18.56 2.30 -26.49
C ALA A 119 -19.24 1.33 -27.48
N VAL A 120 -18.86 0.05 -27.46
CA VAL A 120 -19.47 -0.99 -28.31
C VAL A 120 -20.67 -1.69 -27.66
N GLY A 121 -20.98 -1.39 -26.39
CA GLY A 121 -22.12 -1.94 -25.66
C GLY A 121 -21.88 -3.32 -25.02
N GLU A 122 -20.62 -3.71 -24.82
CA GLU A 122 -20.16 -5.01 -24.32
C GLU A 122 -19.48 -4.87 -22.94
N GLU A 123 -20.07 -4.10 -22.03
CA GLU A 123 -19.46 -3.76 -20.72
C GLU A 123 -19.09 -4.98 -19.86
N SER A 124 -19.77 -6.12 -20.03
CA SER A 124 -19.47 -7.37 -19.31
C SER A 124 -18.14 -8.00 -19.70
N ASP A 125 -17.64 -7.72 -20.90
CA ASP A 125 -16.52 -8.44 -21.50
C ASP A 125 -15.17 -7.82 -21.13
N ALA A 126 -15.20 -6.59 -20.62
CA ALA A 126 -14.03 -5.92 -20.04
C ALA A 126 -13.46 -6.65 -18.80
N GLN A 127 -14.27 -7.47 -18.12
CA GLN A 127 -13.88 -8.19 -16.89
C GLN A 127 -13.26 -9.58 -17.14
N ILE A 128 -13.32 -10.09 -18.38
CA ILE A 128 -12.95 -11.48 -18.73
C ILE A 128 -11.46 -11.58 -19.15
N LEU A 129 -10.80 -10.44 -19.40
CA LEU A 129 -9.43 -10.36 -19.93
C LEU A 129 -8.34 -10.02 -18.89
N GLU A 130 -8.69 -9.88 -17.61
CA GLU A 130 -7.76 -9.68 -16.48
C GLU A 130 -7.44 -11.00 -15.75
#